data_AF-M4PWT6-F1
#
_entry.id   AF-M4PWT6-F1
#
_cell.length_a   1.000
_cell.length_b   1.000
_cell.length_c   1.000
_cell.angle_alpha   90.00
_cell.angle_beta   90.00
_cell.angle_gamma   90.00
#
_symmetry.space_group_name_H-M   'P 1'
#
loop_
_entity.id
_entity.type
_entity.pdbx_description
1 polymer ?
#
loop_
_entity_poly.entity_id
_entity_poly.type
_entity_poly.pdbx_seq_one_letter_code
_entity_poly.pdbx_strand_id
1 'polypeptide(L)'
;FLKSDEHVLDEVKERIIGSPDLYASQNRGIKASVNFITAHDGFTMMDLVSYDGKHNEQNGEDNRDGEDRNNSWNCGWEGECDIESINYLRHKQIKNAVTMLMTSQGIPMVLSGDEMGNTQWGNNNAYCQDNEIAWLDWNNLEKKTVSWVRCASLLLT
;
A
#
# COMPACT_ATOMS: atom_id res chain seq x y z
N PHE A 1 -3.09 6.53 -10.08
CA PHE A 1 -3.41 5.44 -11.05
C PHE A 1 -4.34 4.39 -10.48
N LEU A 2 -3.98 3.66 -9.42
CA LEU A 2 -4.90 2.67 -8.80
C LEU A 2 -6.21 3.31 -8.30
N LYS A 3 -6.09 4.51 -7.71
CA LYS A 3 -7.21 5.41 -7.36
C LYS A 3 -8.02 5.92 -8.57
N SER A 4 -7.55 5.67 -9.79
CA SER A 4 -8.13 6.14 -11.05
C SER A 4 -8.02 7.66 -11.29
N ASP A 5 -7.00 8.31 -10.74
CA ASP A 5 -6.69 9.70 -11.06
C ASP A 5 -6.42 9.89 -12.56
N GLU A 6 -6.90 11.00 -13.11
CA GLU A 6 -6.75 11.34 -14.51
C GLU A 6 -5.30 11.76 -14.84
N HIS A 7 -4.91 11.64 -16.11
CA HIS A 7 -3.65 12.15 -16.66
C HIS A 7 -2.34 11.54 -16.10
N VAL A 8 -2.40 10.40 -15.42
CA VAL A 8 -1.22 9.73 -14.83
C VAL A 8 -0.53 8.70 -15.74
N LEU A 9 -1.06 8.45 -16.95
CA LEU A 9 -0.61 7.32 -17.78
C LEU A 9 0.87 7.41 -18.18
N ASP A 10 1.31 8.61 -18.59
CA ASP A 10 2.70 8.82 -19.02
C ASP A 10 3.68 8.60 -17.85
N GLU A 11 3.33 9.07 -16.64
CA GLU A 11 4.13 8.83 -15.44
C GLU A 11 4.17 7.35 -15.07
N VAL A 12 3.03 6.66 -15.12
CA VAL A 12 2.95 5.22 -14.81
C VAL A 12 3.81 4.39 -15.74
N LYS A 13 3.86 4.74 -17.03
CA LYS A 13 4.73 4.08 -18.00
C LYS A 13 6.19 4.14 -17.55
N GLU A 14 6.68 5.33 -17.20
CA GLU A 14 8.06 5.51 -16.73
C GLU A 14 8.34 4.71 -15.45
N ARG A 15 7.39 4.68 -14.50
CA ARG A 15 7.52 3.88 -13.28
C ARG A 15 7.62 2.37 -13.57
N ILE A 16 6.78 1.84 -14.46
CA ILE A 16 6.75 0.40 -14.81
C ILE A 16 8.07 -0.04 -15.46
N ILE A 17 8.70 0.80 -16.27
CA ILE A 17 9.96 0.48 -16.97
C ILE A 17 11.22 0.79 -16.15
N GLY A 18 11.08 1.02 -14.83
CA GLY A 18 12.20 1.19 -13.91
C GLY A 18 12.72 2.63 -13.79
N SER A 19 11.86 3.61 -14.05
CA SER A 19 12.11 5.05 -13.92
C SER A 19 13.40 5.53 -14.62
N PRO A 20 13.58 5.24 -15.92
CA PRO A 20 14.77 5.66 -16.66
C PRO A 20 14.88 7.19 -16.74
N ASP A 21 13.77 7.91 -16.70
CA ASP A 21 13.73 9.37 -16.57
C ASP A 21 14.49 9.89 -15.34
N LEU A 22 14.53 9.11 -14.25
CA LEU A 22 15.27 9.45 -13.04
C LEU A 22 16.71 8.91 -13.05
N TYR A 23 16.94 7.67 -13.51
CA TYR A 23 18.19 6.95 -13.27
C TYR A 23 19.08 6.76 -14.50
N ALA A 24 18.56 6.87 -15.72
CA ALA A 24 19.33 6.57 -16.93
C ALA A 24 20.43 7.61 -17.20
N SER A 25 20.17 8.90 -16.90
CA SER A 25 21.14 10.00 -17.10
C SER A 25 22.43 9.81 -16.29
N GLN A 26 22.36 9.09 -15.17
CA GLN A 26 23.48 8.79 -14.28
C GLN A 26 24.08 7.40 -14.54
N ASN A 27 23.62 6.69 -15.57
CA ASN A 27 24.05 5.32 -15.92
C ASN A 27 23.90 4.31 -14.76
N ARG A 28 22.91 4.49 -13.88
CA ARG A 28 22.72 3.66 -12.68
C ARG A 28 21.95 2.35 -12.94
N GLY A 29 21.28 2.24 -14.09
CA GLY A 29 20.48 1.08 -14.50
C GLY A 29 19.22 0.86 -13.66
N ILE A 30 18.37 -0.10 -14.06
CA ILE A 30 17.06 -0.35 -13.42
C ILE A 30 17.15 -0.78 -11.95
N LYS A 31 18.26 -1.38 -11.54
CA LYS A 31 18.47 -1.86 -10.15
C LYS A 31 18.63 -0.72 -9.14
N ALA A 32 18.80 0.51 -9.60
CA ALA A 32 18.85 1.69 -8.74
C ALA A 32 17.47 2.11 -8.23
N SER A 33 16.38 1.68 -8.89
CA SER A 33 15.02 1.93 -8.45
C SER A 33 14.58 0.89 -7.43
N VAL A 34 14.31 1.33 -6.20
CA VAL A 34 13.56 0.54 -5.23
C VAL A 34 12.11 0.98 -5.33
N ASN A 35 11.27 0.09 -5.87
CA ASN A 35 9.85 0.36 -6.08
C ASN A 35 9.09 -0.08 -4.83
N PHE A 36 8.19 0.75 -4.33
CA PHE A 36 7.28 0.41 -3.24
C PHE A 36 5.98 1.17 -3.42
N ILE A 37 4.91 0.65 -2.81
CA ILE A 37 3.60 1.32 -2.76
C ILE A 37 3.34 1.80 -1.33
N THR A 38 3.74 0.99 -0.36
CA THR A 38 3.57 1.21 1.08
C THR A 38 4.92 1.09 1.78
N ALA A 39 5.06 1.79 2.89
CA ALA A 39 6.23 1.79 3.75
C ALA A 39 5.78 1.96 5.21
N HIS A 40 6.73 2.06 6.13
CA HIS A 40 6.40 2.33 7.54
C HIS A 40 5.81 3.74 7.73
N ASP A 41 6.21 4.70 6.88
CA ASP A 41 5.59 6.02 6.81
C ASP A 41 4.35 5.95 5.91
N GLY A 42 3.22 6.45 6.42
CA GLY A 42 1.94 6.43 5.71
C GLY A 42 1.09 5.22 6.03
N PHE A 43 0.15 4.92 5.14
CA PHE A 43 -0.77 3.78 5.31
C PHE A 43 -0.12 2.44 4.99
N THR A 44 -0.63 1.39 5.64
CA THR A 44 -0.49 0.00 5.16
C THR A 44 -1.26 -0.19 3.86
N MET A 45 -1.04 -1.30 3.15
CA MET A 45 -1.77 -1.60 1.91
C MET A 45 -3.28 -1.75 2.13
N MET A 46 -3.69 -2.32 3.27
CA MET A 46 -5.11 -2.43 3.61
C MET A 46 -5.71 -1.06 3.89
N ASP A 47 -4.98 -0.20 4.60
CA ASP A 47 -5.49 1.13 4.97
C ASP A 47 -5.53 2.08 3.77
N LEU A 48 -4.58 1.94 2.84
CA LEU A 48 -4.55 2.69 1.57
C LEU A 48 -5.84 2.50 0.75
N VAL A 49 -6.50 1.36 0.86
CA VAL A 49 -7.77 1.05 0.17
C VAL A 49 -9.01 1.15 1.07
N SER A 50 -8.83 1.53 2.35
CA SER A 50 -9.90 1.55 3.35
C SER A 50 -10.15 2.94 3.94
N TYR A 51 -9.22 3.89 3.80
CA TYR A 51 -9.33 5.22 4.40
C TYR A 51 -9.01 6.33 3.39
N ASP A 52 -9.82 7.38 3.36
CA ASP A 52 -9.54 8.62 2.61
C ASP A 52 -8.83 9.66 3.49
N GLY A 53 -9.11 9.66 4.80
CA GLY A 53 -8.46 10.54 5.78
C GLY A 53 -7.58 9.77 6.75
N LYS A 54 -6.61 10.46 7.35
CA LYS A 54 -5.80 9.91 8.45
C LYS A 54 -6.56 10.00 9.78
N HIS A 55 -6.37 8.97 10.61
CA HIS A 55 -6.98 8.79 11.94
C HIS A 55 -5.85 8.59 12.97
N ASN A 56 -5.07 9.65 13.16
CA ASN A 56 -3.89 9.68 14.05
C ASN A 56 -4.24 10.17 15.47
N GLU A 57 -5.53 10.22 15.85
CA GLU A 57 -5.98 10.78 17.14
C GLU A 57 -5.30 10.12 18.33
N GLN A 58 -4.99 8.83 18.23
CA GLN A 58 -4.33 8.05 19.27
C GLN A 58 -2.87 8.45 19.50
N ASN A 59 -2.27 9.25 18.61
CA ASN A 59 -0.92 9.82 18.78
C ASN A 59 -0.90 11.00 19.76
N GLY A 60 -2.06 11.60 20.06
CA GLY A 60 -2.17 12.70 21.03
C GLY A 60 -1.80 14.08 20.49
N GLU A 61 -1.72 14.25 19.17
CA GLU A 61 -1.36 15.52 18.51
C GLU A 61 -2.55 16.20 17.80
N ASP A 62 -3.78 15.83 18.18
CA ASP A 62 -5.04 16.31 17.59
C ASP A 62 -5.14 16.04 16.07
N ASN A 63 -4.66 14.86 15.64
CA ASN A 63 -4.62 14.42 14.24
C ASN A 63 -3.84 15.37 13.30
N ARG A 64 -2.92 16.19 13.84
CA ARG A 64 -2.11 17.15 13.07
C ARG A 64 -0.87 16.53 12.46
N ASP A 65 -0.39 15.44 13.04
CA ASP A 65 0.79 14.70 12.60
C ASP A 65 0.47 13.77 11.42
N GLY A 66 1.51 13.31 10.70
CA GLY A 66 1.36 12.48 9.49
C GLY A 66 0.99 13.25 8.22
N GLU A 67 1.10 12.58 7.07
CA GLU A 67 0.82 13.16 5.74
C GLU A 67 -0.69 13.32 5.51
N ASP A 68 -1.12 14.46 4.93
CA ASP A 68 -2.54 14.71 4.61
C ASP A 68 -2.92 14.17 3.22
N ARG A 69 -1.94 13.96 2.34
CA ARG A 69 -2.13 13.50 0.96
C ARG A 69 -1.61 12.08 0.76
N ASN A 70 -2.36 11.10 1.24
CA ASN A 70 -1.95 9.69 1.13
C ASN A 70 -2.15 9.05 -0.25
N ASN A 71 -2.81 9.74 -1.20
CA ASN A 71 -3.24 9.17 -2.48
C ASN A 71 -4.05 7.86 -2.32
N SER A 72 -4.75 7.73 -1.20
CA SER A 72 -5.59 6.59 -0.83
C SER A 72 -7.00 6.70 -1.42
N TRP A 73 -7.73 5.58 -1.38
CA TRP A 73 -9.14 5.54 -1.72
C TRP A 73 -9.87 4.48 -0.91
N ASN A 74 -10.81 4.90 -0.06
CA ASN A 74 -11.56 4.02 0.84
C ASN A 74 -12.52 3.01 0.17
N CYS A 75 -12.59 3.01 -1.17
CA CYS A 75 -13.44 2.15 -1.98
C CYS A 75 -14.95 2.34 -1.75
N GLY A 76 -15.36 3.49 -1.20
CA GLY A 76 -16.75 3.90 -1.01
C GLY A 76 -17.26 3.87 0.42
N TRP A 77 -16.44 3.46 1.39
CA TRP A 77 -16.78 3.47 2.82
C TRP A 77 -15.51 3.71 3.65
N GLU A 78 -15.56 4.58 4.67
CA GLU A 78 -14.40 4.85 5.51
C GLU A 78 -14.20 3.77 6.59
N GLY A 79 -13.03 3.15 6.60
CA GLY A 79 -12.64 2.12 7.57
C GLY A 79 -13.27 0.76 7.36
N GLU A 80 -13.27 -0.06 8.43
CA GLU A 80 -13.86 -1.40 8.40
C GLU A 80 -15.36 -1.36 8.06
N CYS A 81 -15.80 -2.33 7.25
CA CYS A 81 -17.20 -2.41 6.83
C CYS A 81 -17.62 -3.86 6.55
N ASP A 82 -18.91 -4.17 6.74
CA ASP A 82 -19.47 -5.50 6.47
C ASP A 82 -20.03 -5.64 5.04
N ILE A 83 -19.92 -4.58 4.22
CA ILE A 83 -20.46 -4.57 2.86
C ILE A 83 -19.54 -5.40 1.95
N GLU A 84 -20.00 -6.60 1.57
CA GLU A 84 -19.22 -7.58 0.81
C GLU A 84 -18.66 -7.02 -0.51
N SER A 85 -19.43 -6.20 -1.23
CA SER A 85 -18.99 -5.60 -2.50
C SER A 85 -17.83 -4.62 -2.32
N ILE A 86 -17.77 -3.88 -1.22
CA ILE A 86 -16.68 -2.96 -0.90
C ILE A 86 -15.44 -3.75 -0.52
N ASN A 87 -15.57 -4.76 0.35
CA ASN A 87 -14.45 -5.61 0.74
C ASN A 87 -13.87 -6.38 -0.46
N TYR A 88 -14.73 -6.86 -1.37
CA TYR A 88 -14.30 -7.44 -2.63
C TYR A 88 -13.47 -6.46 -3.48
N LEU A 89 -13.94 -5.21 -3.61
CA LEU A 89 -13.23 -4.17 -4.36
C LEU A 89 -11.87 -3.85 -3.72
N ARG A 90 -11.80 -3.71 -2.39
CA ARG A 90 -10.54 -3.51 -1.65
C ARG A 90 -9.54 -4.61 -1.90
N HIS A 91 -9.96 -5.88 -1.78
CA HIS A 91 -9.10 -7.02 -2.09
C HIS A 91 -8.64 -7.03 -3.55
N LYS A 92 -9.48 -6.60 -4.49
CA LYS A 92 -9.10 -6.45 -5.90
C LYS A 92 -8.05 -5.35 -6.08
N GLN A 93 -8.19 -4.21 -5.41
CA GLN A 93 -7.21 -3.12 -5.47
C GLN A 93 -5.86 -3.51 -4.89
N ILE A 94 -5.84 -4.24 -3.76
CA ILE A 94 -4.62 -4.80 -3.19
C ILE A 94 -3.91 -5.72 -4.21
N LYS A 95 -4.66 -6.61 -4.87
CA LYS A 95 -4.11 -7.48 -5.92
C LYS A 95 -3.58 -6.69 -7.12
N ASN A 96 -4.25 -5.62 -7.53
CA ASN A 96 -3.77 -4.74 -8.60
C ASN A 96 -2.45 -4.06 -8.20
N ALA A 97 -2.38 -3.52 -6.99
CA ALA A 97 -1.20 -2.86 -6.44
C ALA A 97 0.01 -3.80 -6.41
N VAL A 98 -0.18 -4.98 -5.82
CA VAL A 98 0.83 -6.05 -5.78
C VAL A 98 1.27 -6.45 -7.18
N THR A 99 0.32 -6.66 -8.09
CA THR A 99 0.64 -7.05 -9.48
C THR A 99 1.50 -5.98 -10.16
N MET A 100 1.16 -4.71 -9.99
CA MET A 100 1.96 -3.60 -10.53
C MET A 100 3.36 -3.57 -9.93
N LEU A 101 3.47 -3.70 -8.60
CA LEU A 101 4.75 -3.69 -7.89
C LEU A 101 5.67 -4.82 -8.36
N MET A 102 5.15 -6.05 -8.43
CA MET A 102 5.93 -7.24 -8.75
C MET A 102 6.28 -7.36 -10.24
N THR A 103 5.52 -6.70 -11.13
CA THR A 103 5.79 -6.73 -12.58
C THR A 103 6.55 -5.51 -13.09
N SER A 104 6.71 -4.46 -12.28
CA SER A 104 7.51 -3.27 -12.63
C SER A 104 9.01 -3.57 -12.56
N GLN A 105 9.78 -3.06 -13.52
CA GLN A 105 11.24 -3.19 -13.52
C GLN A 105 11.85 -2.43 -12.34
N GLY A 106 12.81 -3.05 -11.65
CA GLY A 106 13.44 -2.51 -10.45
C GLY A 106 13.49 -3.53 -9.32
N ILE A 107 13.78 -3.07 -8.11
CA ILE A 107 13.77 -3.89 -6.90
C ILE A 107 12.46 -3.62 -6.15
N PRO A 108 11.51 -4.58 -6.09
CA PRO A 108 10.29 -4.39 -5.32
C PRO A 108 10.57 -4.48 -3.82
N MET A 109 10.02 -3.55 -3.04
CA MET A 109 10.00 -3.57 -1.59
C MET A 109 8.56 -3.72 -1.11
N VAL A 110 8.36 -4.66 -0.19
CA VAL A 110 7.06 -4.98 0.41
C VAL A 110 7.14 -4.63 1.89
N LEU A 111 6.15 -3.88 2.38
CA LEU A 111 5.99 -3.62 3.81
C LEU A 111 5.54 -4.90 4.52
N SER A 112 6.22 -5.25 5.61
CA SER A 112 5.86 -6.42 6.41
C SER A 112 4.44 -6.28 6.97
N GLY A 113 3.65 -7.35 6.87
CA GLY A 113 2.25 -7.37 7.30
C GLY A 113 1.26 -7.12 6.16
N ASP A 114 1.65 -6.44 5.08
CA ASP A 114 0.76 -6.24 3.93
C ASP A 114 0.35 -7.56 3.27
N GLU A 115 1.18 -8.59 3.40
CA GLU A 115 0.89 -9.95 2.95
C GLU A 115 -0.30 -10.62 3.66
N MET A 116 -0.64 -10.15 4.86
CA MET A 116 -1.74 -10.67 5.69
C MET A 116 -2.87 -9.65 5.88
N GLY A 117 -2.80 -8.50 5.19
CA GLY A 117 -3.78 -7.43 5.32
C GLY A 117 -3.67 -6.69 6.65
N ASN A 118 -2.43 -6.40 7.09
CA ASN A 118 -2.15 -5.58 8.25
C ASN A 118 -2.85 -4.21 8.15
N THR A 119 -3.35 -3.72 9.26
CA THR A 119 -4.04 -2.44 9.39
C THR A 119 -3.50 -1.71 10.60
N GLN A 120 -3.39 -0.39 10.49
CA GLN A 120 -3.15 0.53 11.60
C GLN A 120 -4.42 1.34 11.88
N TRP A 121 -5.58 0.83 11.45
CA TRP A 121 -6.91 1.43 11.60
C TRP A 121 -7.01 2.87 11.06
N GLY A 122 -6.26 3.18 10.00
CA GLY A 122 -6.24 4.51 9.42
C GLY A 122 -5.26 5.46 10.13
N ASN A 123 -4.47 4.99 11.09
CA ASN A 123 -3.30 5.74 11.55
C ASN A 123 -2.20 5.63 10.47
N ASN A 124 -1.79 6.75 9.90
CA ASN A 124 -0.76 6.79 8.85
C ASN A 124 0.63 7.21 9.37
N ASN A 125 0.75 7.32 10.69
CA ASN A 125 1.93 7.79 11.38
C ASN A 125 2.04 7.12 12.75
N ALA A 126 1.98 5.78 12.80
CA ALA A 126 1.97 5.01 14.05
C ALA A 126 3.34 4.98 14.77
N TYR A 127 4.14 6.05 14.67
CA TYR A 127 5.52 6.13 15.16
C TYR A 127 5.64 5.99 16.69
N CYS A 128 4.63 6.45 17.42
CA CYS A 128 4.59 6.43 18.89
C CYS A 128 3.68 5.33 19.46
N GLN A 129 3.17 4.44 18.60
CA GLN A 129 2.27 3.36 18.99
C GLN A 129 3.05 2.07 19.19
N ASP A 130 3.46 1.78 20.43
CA ASP A 130 3.98 0.45 20.79
C ASP A 130 2.85 -0.41 21.40
N ASN A 131 1.88 -0.76 20.56
CA ASN A 131 0.68 -1.51 20.93
C ASN A 131 0.06 -2.18 19.68
N GLU A 132 -1.15 -2.71 19.83
CA GLU A 132 -1.88 -3.43 18.78
C GLU A 132 -2.04 -2.64 17.47
N ILE A 133 -1.97 -1.30 17.50
CA ILE A 133 -1.98 -0.44 16.30
C ILE A 133 -0.80 -0.76 15.38
N ALA A 134 0.41 -0.87 15.94
CA ALA A 134 1.63 -1.08 15.16
C ALA A 134 2.08 -2.55 15.11
N TRP A 135 1.64 -3.38 16.05
CA TRP A 135 2.03 -4.78 16.11
C TRP A 135 1.38 -5.62 15.00
N LEU A 136 2.13 -6.56 14.45
CA LEU A 136 1.59 -7.50 13.47
C LEU A 136 0.70 -8.55 14.15
N ASP A 137 -0.59 -8.58 13.80
CA ASP A 137 -1.51 -9.64 14.23
C ASP A 137 -1.38 -10.89 13.35
N TRP A 138 -0.55 -11.83 13.80
CA TRP A 138 -0.31 -13.11 13.13
C TRP A 138 -1.57 -13.98 13.00
N ASN A 139 -2.64 -13.73 13.77
CA ASN A 139 -3.89 -14.47 13.60
C ASN A 139 -4.60 -14.15 12.28
N ASN A 140 -4.24 -13.03 11.62
CA ASN A 140 -4.82 -12.65 10.32
C ASN A 140 -4.33 -13.54 9.17
N LEU A 141 -3.17 -14.18 9.30
CA LEU A 141 -2.63 -15.13 8.30
C LEU A 141 -3.59 -16.31 8.05
N GLU A 142 -4.30 -16.75 9.08
CA GLU A 142 -5.24 -17.88 8.98
C GLU A 142 -6.66 -17.45 8.59
N LYS A 143 -7.03 -16.19 8.90
CA LYS A 143 -8.42 -15.71 8.82
C LYS A 143 -8.76 -14.94 7.55
N LYS A 144 -7.80 -14.22 6.95
CA LYS A 144 -8.07 -13.32 5.82
C LYS A 144 -7.54 -13.91 4.51
N THR A 145 -8.44 -14.11 3.54
CA THR A 145 -8.19 -14.57 2.15
C THR A 145 -7.33 -13.59 1.31
N VAL A 146 -6.66 -12.62 1.94
CA VAL A 146 -5.85 -11.58 1.30
C VAL A 146 -4.41 -12.04 1.11
N SER A 147 -4.03 -13.24 1.56
CA SER A 147 -2.69 -13.80 1.31
C SER A 147 -2.36 -13.83 -0.18
N TRP A 148 -1.69 -12.79 -0.65
CA TRP A 148 -1.25 -12.62 -2.03
C TRP A 148 0.18 -13.15 -2.23
N VAL A 149 0.84 -13.62 -1.16
CA VAL A 149 2.14 -14.30 -1.21
C VAL A 149 2.13 -15.43 -2.24
N ARG A 150 1.02 -16.19 -2.31
CA ARG A 150 0.84 -17.24 -3.34
C ARG A 150 0.70 -16.68 -4.76
N CYS A 151 0.08 -15.50 -4.94
CA CYS A 151 -0.01 -14.86 -6.26
C CYS A 151 1.35 -14.34 -6.72
N ALA A 152 2.14 -13.75 -5.81
CA ALA A 152 3.49 -13.28 -6.12
C ALA A 152 4.45 -14.44 -6.45
N SER A 153 4.36 -15.56 -5.75
CA SER A 153 5.18 -16.74 -6.06
C SER A 153 4.89 -17.33 -7.44
N LEU A 154 3.64 -17.28 -7.90
CA LEU A 154 3.24 -17.78 -9.22
C LEU A 154 3.68 -16.89 -10.39
N LEU A 155 3.97 -15.60 -10.13
CA LEU A 155 4.46 -14.66 -11.14
C LEU A 155 5.99 -14.75 -11.35
N LEU A 156 6.69 -15.42 -10.44
CA LEU A 156 8.16 -15.53 -10.44
C LEU A 156 8.68 -16.93 -10.81
N THR A 157 7.78 -17.86 -11.17
CA THR A 157 8.09 -19.23 -11.66
C THR A 157 7.59 -19.41 -13.08
#